data_AF-A0A183K187-F1
#
_entry.id   AF-A0A183K187-F1
#
_cell.length_a   1.000
_cell.length_b   1.000
_cell.length_c   1.000
_cell.angle_alpha   90.00
_cell.angle_beta   90.00
_cell.angle_gamma   90.00
#
_symmetry.space_group_name_H-M   'P 1'
#
loop_
_entity.id
_entity.type
_entity.pdbx_description
1 polymer ?
#
loop_
_entity_poly.entity_id
_entity_poly.type
_entity_poly.pdbx_seq_one_letter_code
_entity_poly.pdbx_strand_id
1 'polypeptide(L)'
;MLRIMVSSSYFTPSPIVRSKSSMNILTSSNKNNEKSRGLTQIWPCNVQLSRYQSLEHPSNYYNYARKCIYPRHSETMWNLVNKAALQNAAHERAEAEELRLQSWQKIQQVNRQTKNRQAEATNKLRERVEEINHWKNELKTEIHLNEEEQERLRTNIQLLNYNKDYIRKPLEIAEECLANREQRHGIDEVKDIVERALSKVSAFPCY
;
A
#
# COMPACT_ATOMS: atom_id res chain seq x y z
N MET A 1 -20.69 29.63 48.89
CA MET A 1 -20.78 30.41 47.64
C MET A 1 -19.62 29.97 46.73
N LEU A 2 -19.84 28.92 45.93
CA LEU A 2 -18.81 28.33 45.05
C LEU A 2 -18.77 29.07 43.72
N ARG A 3 -17.68 29.80 43.45
CA ARG A 3 -17.38 30.38 42.13
C ARG A 3 -16.77 29.30 41.24
N ILE A 4 -17.50 28.92 40.21
CA ILE A 4 -16.98 28.09 39.10
C ILE A 4 -16.02 28.97 38.29
N MET A 5 -14.72 28.68 38.37
CA MET A 5 -13.74 29.25 37.44
C MET A 5 -13.80 28.46 36.13
N VAL A 6 -14.36 29.06 35.09
CA VAL A 6 -14.26 28.56 33.72
C VAL A 6 -12.80 28.73 33.28
N SER A 7 -12.08 27.62 33.21
CA SER A 7 -10.73 27.62 32.63
C SER A 7 -10.85 27.83 31.12
N SER A 8 -10.36 28.98 30.66
CA SER A 8 -10.29 29.34 29.25
C SER A 8 -9.36 28.36 28.52
N SER A 9 -9.93 27.43 27.74
CA SER A 9 -9.16 26.53 26.87
C SER A 9 -8.61 27.31 25.68
N TYR A 10 -7.44 27.92 25.85
CA TYR A 10 -6.66 28.43 24.72
C TYR A 10 -6.13 27.23 23.92
N PHE A 11 -6.53 27.18 22.65
CA PHE A 11 -6.03 26.22 21.67
C PHE A 11 -4.57 26.56 21.37
N THR A 12 -3.62 25.80 21.93
CA THR A 12 -2.21 25.85 21.53
C THR A 12 -2.04 25.00 20.26
N PRO A 13 -1.75 25.58 19.08
CA PRO A 13 -1.46 24.76 17.92
C PRO A 13 -0.10 24.08 18.12
N SER A 14 -0.08 22.75 18.07
CA SER A 14 1.16 21.96 18.08
C SER A 14 2.10 22.39 16.95
N PRO A 15 3.43 22.36 17.16
CA PRO A 15 4.38 22.69 16.10
C PRO A 15 4.20 21.72 14.94
N ILE A 16 4.04 22.27 13.73
CA ILE A 16 3.95 21.49 12.49
C ILE A 16 5.28 20.77 12.29
N VAL A 17 5.34 19.50 12.66
CA VAL A 17 6.39 18.57 12.22
C VAL A 17 6.13 18.29 10.75
N ARG A 18 6.82 19.04 9.88
CA ARG A 18 6.77 18.84 8.43
C ARG A 18 7.58 17.59 8.09
N SER A 19 6.96 16.42 8.16
CA SER A 19 7.52 15.21 7.54
C SER A 19 7.72 15.49 6.06
N LYS A 20 8.99 15.51 5.62
CA LYS A 20 9.37 15.62 4.21
C LYS A 20 8.90 14.35 3.49
N SER A 21 7.68 14.37 2.96
CA SER A 21 7.26 13.41 1.94
C SER A 21 7.84 13.87 0.61
N SER A 22 8.86 13.17 0.14
CA SER A 22 9.43 13.30 -1.19
C SER A 22 8.53 12.58 -2.21
N MET A 23 7.41 13.21 -2.56
CA MET A 23 6.61 12.81 -3.72
C MET A 23 6.87 13.80 -4.85
N ASN A 24 7.68 13.37 -5.82
CA ASN A 24 7.88 14.09 -7.08
C ASN A 24 6.61 13.97 -7.92
N ILE A 25 5.73 14.97 -7.83
CA ILE A 25 4.65 15.13 -8.80
C ILE A 25 5.29 15.77 -10.04
N LEU A 26 5.57 14.96 -11.07
CA LEU A 26 5.83 15.49 -12.40
C LEU A 26 4.53 16.09 -12.93
N THR A 27 4.43 17.42 -12.85
CA THR A 27 3.42 18.18 -13.60
C THR A 27 3.84 18.19 -15.07
N SER A 28 2.92 17.77 -15.95
CA SER A 28 3.06 17.87 -17.41
C SER A 28 3.46 19.30 -17.80
N SER A 29 4.55 19.43 -18.57
CA SER A 29 5.09 20.69 -19.07
C SER A 29 4.06 21.39 -19.95
N ASN A 30 3.32 22.34 -19.38
CA ASN A 30 2.72 23.41 -20.17
C ASN A 30 3.76 24.54 -20.25
N LYS A 31 4.50 24.58 -21.36
CA LYS A 31 5.49 25.63 -21.64
C LYS A 31 4.77 26.96 -21.86
N ASN A 32 4.52 27.69 -20.78
CA ASN A 32 4.30 29.13 -20.85
C ASN A 32 5.48 29.82 -20.16
N ASN A 33 6.27 30.53 -20.96
CA ASN A 33 7.50 31.19 -20.57
C ASN A 33 7.28 32.24 -19.46
N GLU A 34 7.71 31.95 -18.24
CA GLU A 34 7.94 32.98 -17.22
C GLU A 34 9.40 33.47 -17.34
N LYS A 35 9.57 34.60 -18.05
CA LYS A 35 10.76 35.43 -17.88
C LYS A 35 10.61 36.23 -16.59
N SER A 36 11.63 36.13 -15.75
CA SER A 36 11.88 36.85 -14.50
C SER A 36 11.33 38.28 -14.51
N ARG A 37 10.38 38.59 -13.64
CA ARG A 37 9.95 39.97 -13.39
C ARG A 37 10.73 40.52 -12.20
N GLY A 38 11.82 41.22 -12.53
CA GLY A 38 12.28 42.32 -11.69
C GLY A 38 11.17 43.35 -11.52
N LEU A 39 11.20 44.05 -10.39
CA LEU A 39 10.32 45.15 -10.00
C LEU A 39 9.97 46.05 -11.21
N THR A 40 8.79 45.85 -11.80
CA THR A 40 8.24 46.73 -12.82
C THR A 40 7.01 47.43 -12.27
N GLN A 41 7.09 48.76 -12.21
CA GLN A 41 5.97 49.65 -11.94
C GLN A 41 4.87 49.36 -12.97
N ILE A 42 3.69 48.99 -12.49
CA ILE A 42 2.55 48.59 -13.29
C ILE A 42 1.89 49.87 -13.85
N TRP A 43 1.86 50.03 -15.17
CA TRP A 43 0.90 50.88 -15.88
C TRP A 43 -0.07 49.97 -16.66
N PRO A 44 -1.36 50.35 -16.80
CA PRO A 44 -2.40 49.42 -17.23
C PRO A 44 -2.54 49.42 -18.75
N CYS A 45 -1.60 48.79 -19.46
CA CYS A 45 -1.81 48.13 -20.76
C CYS A 45 -0.45 47.70 -21.34
N ASN A 46 -0.34 46.42 -21.69
CA ASN A 46 0.86 45.78 -22.24
C ASN A 46 1.18 46.28 -23.67
N VAL A 47 1.76 47.48 -23.80
CA VAL A 47 2.36 47.94 -25.07
C VAL A 47 3.86 48.14 -24.85
N GLN A 48 4.68 47.39 -25.60
CA GLN A 48 6.13 47.62 -25.63
C GLN A 48 6.47 48.64 -26.72
N LEU A 49 7.01 49.79 -26.32
CA LEU A 49 7.58 50.78 -27.24
C LEU A 49 9.10 50.61 -27.35
N SER A 50 9.62 50.81 -28.56
CA SER A 50 11.02 50.56 -28.88
C SER A 50 11.96 51.59 -28.26
N ARG A 51 13.16 51.08 -27.98
CA ARG A 51 14.31 51.74 -27.39
C ARG A 51 14.95 52.67 -28.45
N TYR A 52 14.75 53.98 -28.30
CA TYR A 52 15.34 55.10 -29.06
C TYR A 52 14.82 55.35 -30.49
N GLN A 53 13.78 56.20 -30.58
CA GLN A 53 13.78 57.29 -31.55
C GLN A 53 13.04 58.48 -30.95
N SER A 54 13.83 59.45 -30.52
CA SER A 54 13.46 60.74 -29.99
C SER A 54 12.83 61.64 -31.06
N LEU A 55 11.54 61.90 -30.93
CA LEU A 55 11.01 63.24 -31.14
C LEU A 55 10.61 63.71 -29.75
N GLU A 56 11.26 64.76 -29.26
CA GLU A 56 10.82 65.42 -28.03
C GLU A 56 9.39 65.89 -28.25
N HIS A 57 8.41 65.08 -27.82
CA HIS A 57 7.09 65.61 -27.58
C HIS A 57 7.31 66.67 -26.51
N PRO A 58 6.97 67.96 -26.76
CA PRO A 58 7.18 68.99 -25.78
C PRO A 58 6.60 68.48 -24.46
N SER A 59 7.46 68.33 -23.46
CA SER A 59 7.04 68.00 -22.10
C SER A 59 5.88 68.92 -21.84
N ASN A 60 4.68 68.34 -21.73
CA ASN A 60 3.45 69.10 -21.73
C ASN A 60 3.48 69.87 -20.41
N TYR A 61 4.05 71.10 -20.46
CA TYR A 61 4.47 71.84 -19.29
C TYR A 61 3.27 71.93 -18.38
N TYR A 62 3.33 71.15 -17.31
CA TYR A 62 2.19 70.91 -16.46
C TYR A 62 2.03 72.14 -15.59
N ASN A 63 1.34 73.13 -16.12
CA ASN A 63 1.07 74.35 -15.38
C ASN A 63 0.09 74.00 -14.26
N TYR A 64 0.60 73.92 -13.03
CA TYR A 64 -0.21 73.58 -11.85
C TYR A 64 -1.34 74.61 -11.64
N ALA A 65 -1.14 75.86 -12.06
CA ALA A 65 -2.17 76.90 -12.00
C ALA A 65 -3.34 76.65 -12.98
N ARG A 66 -3.16 75.88 -14.07
CA ARG A 66 -4.30 75.45 -14.92
C ARG A 66 -5.27 74.52 -14.19
N LYS A 67 -4.83 73.72 -13.21
CA LYS A 67 -5.72 72.87 -12.39
C LYS A 67 -6.73 73.68 -11.58
N CYS A 68 -6.37 74.91 -11.22
CA CYS A 68 -7.19 75.80 -10.41
C CYS A 68 -8.21 76.60 -11.23
N ILE A 69 -8.10 76.61 -12.56
CA ILE A 69 -8.90 77.45 -13.46
C ILE A 69 -9.90 76.62 -14.28
N TYR A 70 -9.54 75.40 -14.72
CA TYR A 70 -10.45 74.49 -15.43
C TYR A 70 -10.26 73.02 -15.03
N PRO A 71 -11.34 72.23 -14.84
CA PRO A 71 -11.23 70.78 -14.63
C PRO A 71 -10.56 70.10 -15.83
N ARG A 72 -9.51 69.30 -15.59
CA ARG A 72 -8.79 68.56 -16.64
C ARG A 72 -9.65 67.48 -17.32
N HIS A 73 -10.60 66.93 -16.57
CA HIS A 73 -11.52 65.91 -17.03
C HIS A 73 -12.94 66.43 -16.86
N SER A 74 -13.78 66.19 -17.85
CA SER A 74 -15.22 66.40 -17.72
C SER A 74 -15.78 65.42 -16.69
N GLU A 75 -16.77 65.87 -15.93
CA GLU A 75 -17.52 65.05 -14.99
C GLU A 75 -18.05 63.77 -15.64
N THR A 76 -18.50 63.85 -16.89
CA THR A 76 -18.95 62.69 -17.68
C THR A 76 -17.85 61.64 -17.86
N MET A 77 -16.61 62.07 -18.11
CA MET A 77 -15.46 61.15 -18.26
C MET A 77 -15.06 60.54 -16.92
N TRP A 78 -15.07 61.32 -15.84
CA TRP A 78 -14.81 60.81 -14.49
C TRP A 78 -15.86 59.77 -14.08
N ASN A 79 -17.14 60.05 -14.33
CA ASN A 79 -18.25 59.13 -14.08
C ASN A 79 -18.12 57.83 -14.89
N LEU A 80 -17.73 57.91 -16.17
CA LEU A 80 -17.53 56.74 -17.01
C LEU A 80 -16.41 55.84 -16.48
N VAL A 81 -15.26 56.43 -16.15
CA VAL A 81 -14.10 55.69 -15.62
C VAL A 81 -14.41 55.08 -14.26
N ASN A 82 -15.09 55.82 -13.37
CA ASN A 82 -15.52 55.28 -12.07
C ASN A 82 -16.52 54.15 -12.22
N LYS A 83 -17.47 54.26 -13.14
CA LYS A 83 -18.44 53.19 -13.41
C LYS A 83 -17.73 51.93 -13.88
N ALA A 84 -16.78 52.05 -14.81
CA ALA A 84 -15.97 50.92 -15.27
C ALA A 84 -15.10 50.33 -14.14
N ALA A 85 -14.47 51.17 -13.32
CA ALA A 85 -13.68 50.73 -12.18
C ALA A 85 -14.53 50.00 -11.13
N LEU A 86 -15.74 50.47 -10.85
CA LEU A 86 -16.69 49.80 -9.96
C LEU A 86 -17.14 48.45 -10.52
N GLN A 87 -17.42 48.36 -11.82
CA GLN A 87 -17.77 47.10 -12.48
C GLN A 87 -16.62 46.10 -12.46
N ASN A 88 -15.39 46.53 -12.77
CA ASN A 88 -14.20 45.68 -12.70
C ASN A 88 -13.97 45.20 -11.27
N ALA A 89 -14.05 46.08 -10.27
CA ALA A 89 -13.90 45.70 -8.88
C ALA A 89 -15.01 44.74 -8.42
N ALA A 90 -16.24 44.86 -8.92
CA ALA A 90 -17.31 43.91 -8.64
C ALA A 90 -17.03 42.54 -9.27
N HIS A 91 -16.55 42.52 -10.51
CA HIS A 91 -16.16 41.30 -11.21
C HIS A 91 -14.99 40.59 -10.51
N GLU A 92 -13.92 41.31 -10.19
CA GLU A 92 -12.76 40.77 -9.47
C GLU A 92 -13.15 40.18 -8.11
N ARG A 93 -14.09 40.82 -7.38
CA ARG A 93 -14.62 40.27 -6.12
C ARG A 93 -15.37 38.96 -6.36
N ALA A 94 -16.24 38.90 -7.37
CA ALA A 94 -17.00 37.69 -7.70
C ALA A 94 -16.06 36.53 -8.09
N GLU A 95 -15.04 36.80 -8.90
CA GLU A 95 -14.04 35.78 -9.26
C GLU A 95 -13.22 35.30 -8.05
N ALA A 96 -12.82 36.21 -7.16
CA ALA A 96 -12.10 35.85 -5.94
C ALA A 96 -12.95 34.99 -4.98
N GLU A 97 -14.24 35.31 -4.86
CA GLU A 97 -15.19 34.52 -4.06
C GLU A 97 -15.39 33.12 -4.63
N GLU A 98 -15.58 33.01 -5.95
CA GLU A 98 -15.71 31.72 -6.64
C GLU A 98 -14.43 30.88 -6.49
N LEU A 99 -13.25 31.49 -6.68
CA LEU A 99 -11.97 30.80 -6.49
C LEU A 99 -11.83 30.27 -5.06
N ARG A 100 -12.27 31.03 -4.06
CA ARG A 100 -12.26 30.61 -2.66
C ARG A 100 -13.19 29.42 -2.43
N LEU A 101 -14.39 29.45 -3.01
CA LEU A 101 -15.35 28.37 -2.93
C LEU A 101 -14.80 27.09 -3.57
N GLN A 102 -14.28 27.19 -4.80
CA GLN A 102 -13.67 26.07 -5.52
C GLN A 102 -12.48 25.48 -4.76
N SER A 103 -11.62 26.34 -4.21
CA SER A 103 -10.48 25.92 -3.38
C SER A 103 -10.95 25.14 -2.16
N TRP A 104 -11.97 25.64 -1.46
CA TRP A 104 -12.54 24.97 -0.28
C TRP A 104 -13.16 23.61 -0.65
N GLN A 105 -13.95 23.55 -1.72
CA GLN A 105 -14.52 22.30 -2.22
C GLN A 105 -13.44 21.30 -2.60
N LYS A 106 -12.36 21.75 -3.26
CA LYS A 106 -11.25 20.90 -3.65
C LYS A 106 -10.53 20.32 -2.44
N ILE A 107 -10.28 21.13 -1.41
CA ILE A 107 -9.69 20.68 -0.14
C ILE A 107 -10.58 19.61 0.49
N GLN A 108 -11.90 19.83 0.55
CA GLN A 108 -12.83 18.85 1.12
C GLN A 108 -12.85 17.54 0.32
N GLN A 109 -12.87 17.62 -1.00
CA GLN A 109 -12.84 16.45 -1.89
C GLN A 109 -11.56 15.64 -1.68
N VAL A 110 -10.39 16.29 -1.67
CA VAL A 110 -9.11 15.63 -1.46
C VAL A 110 -9.04 15.01 -0.06
N ASN A 111 -9.49 15.72 0.98
CA ASN A 111 -9.54 15.18 2.33
C ASN A 111 -10.41 13.92 2.43
N ARG A 112 -11.60 13.94 1.82
CA ARG A 112 -12.47 12.75 1.75
C ARG A 112 -11.78 11.61 1.02
N GLN A 113 -11.18 11.89 -0.12
CA GLN A 113 -10.50 10.87 -0.92
C GLN A 113 -9.31 10.26 -0.17
N THR A 114 -8.51 11.08 0.52
CA THR A 114 -7.38 10.63 1.32
C THR A 114 -7.84 9.76 2.49
N LYS A 115 -8.89 10.16 3.21
CA LYS A 115 -9.46 9.34 4.30
C LYS A 115 -9.96 8.00 3.79
N ASN A 116 -10.68 7.98 2.67
CA ASN A 116 -11.17 6.75 2.07
C ASN A 116 -10.03 5.82 1.65
N ARG A 117 -9.01 6.35 0.96
CA ARG A 117 -7.82 5.56 0.57
C ARG A 117 -7.07 5.02 1.76
N GLN A 118 -6.93 5.81 2.83
CA GLN A 118 -6.28 5.36 4.06
C GLN A 118 -7.07 4.23 4.73
N ALA A 119 -8.39 4.35 4.81
CA ALA A 119 -9.26 3.31 5.34
C ALA A 119 -9.19 2.02 4.50
N GLU A 120 -9.23 2.15 3.17
CA GLU A 120 -9.10 1.02 2.25
C GLU A 120 -7.75 0.31 2.41
N ALA A 121 -6.64 1.07 2.45
CA ALA A 121 -5.31 0.51 2.67
C ALA A 121 -5.21 -0.20 4.04
N THR A 122 -5.77 0.40 5.09
CA THR A 122 -5.80 -0.19 6.43
C THR A 122 -6.60 -1.49 6.45
N ASN A 123 -7.76 -1.54 5.78
CA ASN A 123 -8.57 -2.75 5.67
C ASN A 123 -7.83 -3.86 4.92
N LYS A 124 -7.22 -3.54 3.77
CA LYS A 124 -6.41 -4.52 3.01
C LYS A 124 -5.25 -5.07 3.82
N LEU A 125 -4.57 -4.22 4.59
CA LEU A 125 -3.49 -4.67 5.48
C LEU A 125 -4.03 -5.59 6.58
N ARG A 126 -5.18 -5.28 7.16
CA ARG A 126 -5.83 -6.13 8.16
C ARG A 126 -6.19 -7.50 7.57
N GLU A 127 -6.84 -7.53 6.41
CA GLU A 127 -7.21 -8.76 5.69
C GLU A 127 -5.97 -9.63 5.44
N ARG A 128 -4.87 -9.05 4.94
CA ARG A 128 -3.62 -9.79 4.72
C ARG A 128 -3.02 -10.36 6.01
N VAL A 129 -3.11 -9.62 7.12
CA VAL A 129 -2.64 -10.11 8.42
C VAL A 129 -3.50 -11.30 8.88
N GLU A 130 -4.82 -11.21 8.71
CA GLU A 130 -5.75 -12.30 9.01
C GLU A 130 -5.46 -13.55 8.15
N GLU A 131 -5.26 -13.39 6.83
CA GLU A 131 -4.88 -14.46 5.92
C GLU A 131 -3.55 -15.12 6.30
N ILE A 132 -2.51 -14.32 6.58
CA ILE A 132 -1.20 -14.84 7.00
C ILE A 132 -1.34 -15.64 8.30
N ASN A 133 -2.11 -15.14 9.27
CA ASN A 133 -2.34 -15.85 10.52
C ASN A 133 -3.13 -17.15 10.32
N HIS A 134 -4.14 -17.14 9.44
CA HIS A 134 -4.89 -18.33 9.06
C HIS A 134 -3.96 -19.39 8.49
N TRP A 135 -3.19 -19.07 7.45
CA TRP A 135 -2.26 -20.02 6.84
C TRP A 135 -1.15 -20.48 7.78
N LYS A 136 -0.66 -19.60 8.66
CA LYS A 136 0.29 -19.98 9.70
C LYS A 136 -0.29 -21.01 10.66
N ASN A 137 -1.55 -20.85 11.05
CA ASN A 137 -2.21 -21.81 11.94
C ASN A 137 -2.47 -23.12 11.21
N GLU A 138 -2.92 -23.07 9.95
CA GLU A 138 -3.13 -24.26 9.11
C GLU A 138 -1.83 -25.06 8.91
N LEU A 139 -0.71 -24.38 8.64
CA LEU A 139 0.59 -25.06 8.53
C LEU A 139 1.01 -25.71 9.85
N LYS A 140 0.72 -25.07 10.98
CA LYS A 140 1.03 -25.65 12.30
C LYS A 140 0.18 -26.90 12.58
N THR A 141 -1.10 -26.89 12.23
CA THR A 141 -1.96 -28.05 12.41
C THR A 141 -1.49 -29.20 11.54
N GLU A 142 -1.17 -28.94 10.26
CA GLU A 142 -0.63 -29.97 9.36
C GLU A 142 0.72 -30.52 9.83
N ILE A 143 1.61 -29.68 10.36
CA ILE A 143 2.87 -30.15 10.95
C ILE A 143 2.60 -31.12 12.11
N HIS A 144 1.69 -30.76 13.02
CA HIS A 144 1.36 -31.63 14.15
C HIS A 144 0.74 -32.96 13.72
N LEU A 145 -0.18 -32.94 12.75
CA LEU A 145 -0.78 -34.16 12.20
C LEU A 145 0.27 -35.06 11.54
N ASN A 146 1.22 -34.46 10.81
CA ASN A 146 2.30 -35.21 10.18
C ASN A 146 3.30 -35.77 11.21
N GLU A 147 3.59 -35.06 12.29
CA GLU A 147 4.39 -35.56 13.42
C GLU A 147 3.71 -36.75 14.10
N GLU A 148 2.40 -36.68 14.33
CA GLU A 148 1.61 -37.79 14.88
C GLU A 148 1.65 -39.02 13.96
N GLU A 149 1.47 -38.81 12.65
CA GLU A 149 1.55 -39.88 11.66
C GLU A 149 2.94 -40.50 11.61
N GLN A 150 4.00 -39.68 11.66
CA GLN A 150 5.38 -40.18 11.70
C GLN A 150 5.62 -41.05 12.92
N GLU A 151 5.11 -40.66 14.10
CA GLU A 151 5.26 -41.47 15.29
C GLU A 151 4.48 -42.79 15.19
N ARG A 152 3.26 -42.75 14.64
CA ARG A 152 2.48 -43.96 14.33
C ARG A 152 3.22 -44.88 13.36
N LEU A 153 3.88 -44.35 12.34
CA LEU A 153 4.67 -45.16 11.40
C LEU A 153 5.90 -45.76 12.08
N ARG A 154 6.59 -45.01 12.95
CA ARG A 154 7.73 -45.54 13.72
C ARG A 154 7.33 -46.72 14.60
N THR A 155 6.21 -46.61 15.32
CA THR A 155 5.72 -47.71 16.17
C THR A 155 5.36 -48.95 15.33
N ASN A 156 4.73 -48.76 14.17
CA ASN A 156 4.46 -49.86 13.24
C ASN A 156 5.74 -50.51 12.71
N ILE A 157 6.77 -49.74 12.34
CA ILE A 157 8.07 -50.27 11.90
C ILE A 157 8.71 -51.10 13.02
N GLN A 158 8.66 -50.62 14.27
CA GLN A 158 9.16 -51.37 15.42
C GLN A 158 8.41 -52.69 15.60
N LEU A 159 7.08 -52.67 15.50
CA LEU A 159 6.24 -53.86 15.61
C LEU A 159 6.53 -54.87 14.48
N LEU A 160 6.70 -54.40 13.25
CA LEU A 160 7.05 -55.25 12.11
C LEU A 160 8.43 -55.90 12.28
N ASN A 161 9.42 -55.15 12.77
CA ASN A 161 10.74 -55.71 13.07
C ASN A 161 10.66 -56.76 14.18
N TYR A 162 9.90 -56.49 15.25
CA TYR A 162 9.66 -57.46 16.31
C TYR A 162 9.00 -58.74 15.78
N ASN A 163 7.95 -58.63 14.97
CA ASN A 163 7.26 -59.77 14.38
C ASN A 163 8.17 -60.56 13.43
N LYS A 164 8.99 -59.87 12.64
CA LYS A 164 10.00 -60.48 11.78
C LYS A 164 10.97 -61.34 12.61
N ASP A 165 11.51 -60.77 13.69
CA ASP A 165 12.44 -61.49 14.57
C ASP A 165 11.76 -62.64 15.31
N TYR A 166 10.49 -62.48 15.70
CA TYR A 166 9.68 -63.53 16.33
C TYR A 166 9.44 -64.73 15.42
N ILE A 167 9.15 -64.50 14.13
CA ILE A 167 8.89 -65.57 13.15
C ILE A 167 10.20 -66.22 12.66
N ARG A 168 11.33 -65.51 12.71
CA ARG A 168 12.63 -66.03 12.28
C ARG A 168 13.01 -67.33 12.96
N LYS A 169 12.84 -67.45 14.28
CA LYS A 169 13.32 -68.65 15.00
C LYS A 169 12.50 -69.92 14.71
N PRO A 170 11.17 -69.88 14.69
CA PRO A 170 10.35 -70.99 14.20
C PRO A 170 10.65 -71.39 12.75
N LEU A 171 10.97 -70.42 11.87
CA LEU A 171 11.35 -70.70 10.49
C LEU A 171 12.68 -71.48 10.42
N GLU A 172 13.72 -71.04 11.14
CA GLU A 172 15.02 -71.74 11.21
C GLU A 172 14.84 -73.21 11.68
N ILE A 173 13.98 -73.44 12.68
CA ILE A 173 13.68 -74.80 13.16
C ILE A 173 12.97 -75.63 12.09
N ALA A 174 12.03 -75.04 11.36
CA ALA A 174 11.31 -75.72 10.27
C ALA A 174 12.26 -76.09 9.12
N GLU A 175 13.20 -75.21 8.77
CA GLU A 175 14.24 -75.46 7.77
C GLU A 175 15.20 -76.58 8.20
N GLU A 176 15.69 -76.57 9.44
CA GLU A 176 16.53 -77.63 9.99
C GLU A 176 15.80 -78.99 10.01
N CYS A 177 14.53 -79.00 10.44
CA CYS A 177 13.68 -80.19 10.39
C CYS A 177 13.54 -80.74 8.97
N LEU A 178 13.36 -79.86 7.98
CA LEU A 178 13.25 -80.25 6.58
C LEU A 178 14.57 -80.83 6.06
N ALA A 179 15.70 -80.16 6.31
CA ALA A 179 17.02 -80.63 5.90
C ALA A 179 17.36 -82.01 6.50
N ASN A 180 17.08 -82.22 7.80
CA ASN A 180 17.26 -83.52 8.44
C ASN A 180 16.38 -84.61 7.82
N ARG A 181 15.16 -84.25 7.38
CA ARG A 181 14.25 -85.19 6.71
C ARG A 181 14.74 -85.57 5.32
N GLU A 182 15.33 -84.64 4.58
CA GLU A 182 15.92 -84.85 3.25
C GLU A 182 17.19 -85.72 3.27
N GLN A 183 17.90 -85.77 4.40
CA GLN A 183 19.07 -86.64 4.58
C GLN A 183 18.73 -88.12 4.82
N ARG A 184 17.45 -88.47 5.03
CA ARG A 184 17.04 -89.89 5.21
C ARG A 184 17.22 -90.64 3.89
N HIS A 185 17.51 -91.95 3.97
CA HIS A 185 17.81 -92.77 2.80
C HIS A 185 16.95 -94.03 2.73
N GLY A 186 16.65 -94.48 1.51
CA GLY A 186 15.93 -95.72 1.27
C GLY A 186 14.43 -95.60 1.55
N ILE A 187 13.86 -96.58 2.25
CA ILE A 187 12.41 -96.65 2.51
C ILE A 187 11.94 -95.51 3.44
N ASP A 188 12.85 -94.91 4.21
CA ASP A 188 12.56 -93.82 5.13
C ASP A 188 12.50 -92.42 4.47
N GLU A 189 12.83 -92.31 3.18
CA GLU A 189 12.66 -91.08 2.38
C GLU A 189 11.20 -90.94 1.92
N VAL A 190 10.31 -90.62 2.86
CA VAL A 190 8.87 -90.50 2.61
C VAL A 190 8.43 -89.05 2.60
N LYS A 191 7.92 -88.58 1.45
CA LYS A 191 7.30 -87.25 1.26
C LYS A 191 5.89 -87.21 1.88
N ASP A 192 5.84 -87.23 3.21
CA ASP A 192 4.60 -87.28 3.98
C ASP A 192 3.83 -85.93 3.97
N ILE A 193 2.72 -85.89 4.73
CA ILE A 193 1.88 -84.70 4.84
C ILE A 193 2.63 -83.57 5.57
N VAL A 194 3.49 -83.91 6.53
CA VAL A 194 4.26 -82.96 7.35
C VAL A 194 5.36 -82.30 6.52
N GLU A 195 6.09 -83.08 5.73
CA GLU A 195 7.15 -82.57 4.83
C GLU A 195 6.56 -81.61 3.79
N ARG A 196 5.43 -81.97 3.17
CA ARG A 196 4.71 -81.07 2.27
C ARG A 196 4.20 -79.79 2.94
N ALA A 197 3.90 -79.84 4.25
CA ALA A 197 3.53 -78.66 5.01
C ALA A 197 4.77 -77.77 5.30
N LEU A 198 5.90 -78.37 5.67
CA LEU A 198 7.16 -77.67 5.92
C LEU A 198 7.72 -76.99 4.66
N SER A 199 7.66 -77.66 3.49
CA SER A 199 8.10 -77.07 2.22
C SER A 199 7.31 -75.83 1.83
N LYS A 200 6.04 -75.70 2.26
CA LYS A 200 5.26 -74.48 2.03
C LYS A 200 5.71 -73.32 2.90
N VAL A 201 6.21 -73.60 4.10
CA VAL A 201 6.70 -72.59 5.04
C VAL A 201 8.06 -72.05 4.57
N SER A 202 8.95 -72.92 4.06
CA SER A 202 10.26 -72.51 3.52
C SER A 202 10.21 -71.87 2.12
N ALA A 203 9.13 -72.05 1.37
CA ALA A 203 8.96 -71.46 0.04
C ALA A 203 8.64 -69.96 0.04
N PHE A 204 8.42 -69.34 1.20
CA PHE A 204 8.28 -67.88 1.31
C PHE A 204 9.66 -67.27 1.56
N PRO A 205 10.26 -66.55 0.59
CA PRO A 205 11.52 -65.89 0.83
C PRO A 205 11.30 -64.77 1.85
N CYS A 206 12.06 -64.79 2.95
CA CYS A 206 12.22 -63.62 3.81
C CYS A 206 13.00 -62.56 3.02
N TYR A 207 12.29 -61.66 2.32
CA TYR A 207 12.86 -60.43 1.77
C TYR A 207 13.01 -59.36 2.86
#